data_AF-A0A359D5T0-F1
#
_entry.id   AF-A0A359D5T0-F1
#
_cell.length_a   1.000
_cell.length_b   1.000
_cell.length_c   1.000
_cell.angle_alpha   90.00
_cell.angle_beta   90.00
_cell.angle_gamma   90.00
#
_symmetry.space_group_name_H-M   'P 1'
#
loop_
_entity.id
_entity.type
_entity.pdbx_description
1 polymer ?
#
loop_
_entity_poly.entity_id
_entity_poly.type
_entity_poly.pdbx_seq_one_letter_code
_entity_poly.pdbx_strand_id
1 'polypeptide(L)'
;MTQHSQFALLGKQRFLPFFITQLLGAFNDNIFKQSLILAILFKLTVSADRDLLVNLCALLFILPFFLFSALGGQFGEKFAKDWLIRKIKFAEILIMLVGAAGVLLDNLPLMLAVLFSMGTQSALFGPVKYSILPQHLQEEELVGGNALVEMGTFLAILAGTIGAGIMMASSEYASIVASSVVVVAVLGYLASCKIPSAAAALPALHLDWNIFRQSWQIMKLGLGQRPSVSRSLVGNSWFWFLGAVYLTQIPAYAKEWLYGDESVVTLILTVFSVGIALGSMLCERMSGHKVEIGLVPFGSIGLTLFGVLLWWHSGGFPQAAQAHDWLAVLGHAQAWWILGSILGIGLFGGFYIVPLYALIQSRTAEHERARVIAANNILNALFMVVSAIVSILFLSVAELSIPQLFLVISLMNIAVNSYIFKIVPEFSMRFLIWLLGHSMYRVEHKGLDAIPDEGPAVLVCNHVSFVDALLIGGAVRRPVRFVMYYKIYNLPVLNFIFRTAGTVPIAGRNEDLLIYDAAFKKIAEYLRNGELVCIFPEGKLTSDGEINEFKNGIERILQENPVPVIPMALQGLWGSFFSRDPHKGVFKRLWSRIKLVAGTPLNPEAVDRQLLQTQVAALRGDMR
;
A
#
# COMPACT_ATOMS: atom_id res chain seq x y z
N MET A 1 12.46 11.50 -22.20
CA MET A 1 11.66 11.03 -21.05
C MET A 1 10.20 10.97 -21.50
N THR A 2 9.78 9.84 -22.05
CA THR A 2 8.36 9.59 -22.34
C THR A 2 7.63 9.42 -21.01
N GLN A 3 6.65 10.28 -20.74
CA GLN A 3 5.86 10.26 -19.50
C GLN A 3 5.01 8.98 -19.48
N HIS A 4 5.48 7.95 -18.78
CA HIS A 4 4.63 6.82 -18.41
C HIS A 4 3.67 7.31 -17.31
N SER A 5 2.43 7.60 -17.70
CA SER A 5 1.33 7.85 -16.76
C SER A 5 0.61 6.53 -16.50
N GLN A 6 0.25 6.21 -15.25
CA GLN A 6 -0.63 5.07 -14.95
C GLN A 6 -1.91 5.04 -15.80
N PHE A 7 -2.43 6.20 -16.22
CA PHE A 7 -3.61 6.27 -17.08
C PHE A 7 -3.40 5.59 -18.45
N ALA A 8 -2.15 5.38 -18.87
CA ALA A 8 -1.85 4.56 -20.04
C ALA A 8 -2.37 3.12 -19.91
N LEU A 9 -2.49 2.58 -18.69
CA LEU A 9 -3.08 1.27 -18.42
C LEU A 9 -4.56 1.22 -18.81
N LEU A 10 -5.30 2.32 -18.68
CA LEU A 10 -6.69 2.42 -19.13
C LEU A 10 -6.80 2.33 -20.67
N GLY A 11 -5.72 2.54 -21.41
CA GLY A 11 -5.67 2.29 -22.86
C GLY A 11 -5.32 0.85 -23.23
N LYS A 12 -4.99 -0.03 -22.26
CA LYS A 12 -4.52 -1.39 -22.54
C LYS A 12 -5.62 -2.42 -22.37
N GLN A 13 -5.76 -3.31 -23.36
CA GLN A 13 -6.71 -4.43 -23.33
C GLN A 13 -6.48 -5.38 -22.14
N ARG A 14 -5.23 -5.47 -21.63
CA ARG A 14 -4.89 -6.30 -20.47
C ARG A 14 -5.40 -5.78 -19.12
N PHE A 15 -5.78 -4.51 -19.05
CA PHE A 15 -6.17 -3.85 -17.80
C PHE A 15 -7.56 -3.21 -17.86
N LEU A 16 -7.90 -2.46 -18.91
CA LEU A 16 -9.16 -1.70 -18.98
C LEU A 16 -10.42 -2.55 -18.76
N PRO A 17 -10.61 -3.73 -19.40
CA PRO A 17 -11.79 -4.55 -19.18
C PRO A 17 -11.94 -4.99 -17.72
N PHE A 18 -10.82 -5.34 -17.08
CA PHE A 18 -10.78 -5.69 -15.66
C PHE A 18 -11.13 -4.49 -14.78
N PHE A 19 -10.52 -3.32 -15.05
CA PHE A 19 -10.78 -2.08 -14.33
C PHE A 19 -12.27 -1.69 -14.39
N ILE A 20 -12.89 -1.73 -15.56
CA ILE A 20 -14.33 -1.45 -15.73
C ILE A 20 -15.18 -2.49 -14.99
N THR A 21 -14.82 -3.78 -15.09
CA THR A 21 -15.57 -4.87 -14.43
C THR A 21 -15.65 -4.66 -12.91
N GLN A 22 -14.53 -4.34 -12.28
CA GLN A 22 -14.48 -4.11 -10.83
C GLN A 22 -15.09 -2.77 -10.42
N LEU A 23 -14.94 -1.71 -11.24
CA LEU A 23 -15.55 -0.40 -11.02
C LEU A 23 -17.07 -0.51 -10.99
N LEU A 24 -17.65 -1.16 -12.01
CA LEU A 24 -19.09 -1.36 -12.11
C LEU A 24 -19.62 -2.29 -11.01
N GLY A 25 -18.85 -3.31 -10.61
CA GLY A 25 -19.20 -4.14 -9.45
C GLY A 25 -19.33 -3.31 -8.16
N ALA A 26 -18.30 -2.54 -7.82
CA ALA A 26 -18.33 -1.67 -6.64
C ALA A 26 -19.45 -0.61 -6.71
N PHE A 27 -19.69 -0.04 -7.89
CA PHE A 27 -20.78 0.92 -8.11
C PHE A 27 -22.15 0.28 -7.87
N ASN A 28 -22.39 -0.90 -8.46
CA ASN A 28 -23.64 -1.63 -8.33
C ASN A 28 -23.94 -2.03 -6.89
N ASP A 29 -22.90 -2.51 -6.20
CA ASP A 29 -22.97 -2.90 -4.79
C ASP A 29 -23.48 -1.74 -3.92
N ASN A 30 -22.99 -0.54 -4.19
CA ASN A 30 -23.38 0.64 -3.44
C ASN A 30 -24.73 1.22 -3.87
N ILE A 31 -25.12 1.12 -5.14
CA ILE A 31 -26.49 1.47 -5.54
C ILE A 31 -27.49 0.63 -4.74
N PHE A 32 -27.40 -0.69 -4.83
CA PHE A 32 -28.41 -1.57 -4.22
C PHE A 32 -28.40 -1.45 -2.69
N LYS A 33 -27.21 -1.51 -2.06
CA LYS A 33 -27.09 -1.42 -0.60
C LYS A 33 -27.65 -0.10 -0.07
N GLN A 34 -27.30 1.02 -0.69
CA GLN A 34 -27.74 2.33 -0.20
C GLN A 34 -29.22 2.57 -0.50
N SER A 35 -29.73 2.14 -1.65
CA SER A 35 -31.16 2.17 -1.94
C SER A 35 -31.97 1.33 -0.93
N LEU A 36 -31.48 0.15 -0.55
CA LEU A 36 -32.13 -0.67 0.48
C LEU A 36 -32.15 0.01 1.86
N ILE A 37 -31.02 0.60 2.28
CA ILE A 37 -30.95 1.36 3.53
C ILE A 37 -31.95 2.51 3.52
N LEU A 38 -31.97 3.32 2.45
CA LEU A 38 -32.91 4.43 2.29
C LEU A 38 -34.37 3.96 2.21
N ALA A 39 -34.62 2.79 1.59
CA ALA A 39 -35.95 2.22 1.52
C ALA A 39 -36.46 1.84 2.92
N ILE A 40 -35.64 1.15 3.74
CA ILE A 40 -35.95 0.83 5.14
C ILE A 40 -36.21 2.10 5.96
N LEU A 41 -35.40 3.14 5.75
CA LEU A 41 -35.47 4.37 6.52
C LEU A 41 -36.67 5.26 6.14
N PHE A 42 -37.13 5.24 4.89
CA PHE A 42 -38.06 6.27 4.41
C PHE A 42 -39.24 5.78 3.57
N LYS A 43 -39.17 4.61 2.92
CA LYS A 43 -40.17 4.19 1.94
C LYS A 43 -40.98 2.97 2.38
N LEU A 44 -40.33 2.00 3.00
CA LEU A 44 -40.93 0.74 3.40
C LEU A 44 -41.68 0.88 4.73
N THR A 45 -42.84 0.23 4.79
CA THR A 45 -43.56 0.05 6.06
C THR A 45 -43.02 -1.21 6.72
N VAL A 46 -42.22 -1.02 7.77
CA VAL A 46 -41.59 -2.10 8.54
C VAL A 46 -42.04 -2.05 9.99
N SER A 47 -42.33 -3.24 10.55
CA SER A 47 -42.71 -3.40 11.96
C SER A 47 -41.52 -3.54 12.90
N ALA A 48 -40.34 -3.87 12.37
CA ALA A 48 -39.11 -4.00 13.13
C ALA A 48 -38.40 -2.64 13.30
N ASP A 49 -37.52 -2.57 14.30
CA ASP A 49 -36.66 -1.42 14.55
C ASP A 49 -35.76 -1.11 13.32
N ARG A 50 -35.82 0.14 12.85
CA ARG A 50 -35.12 0.56 11.63
C ARG A 50 -33.61 0.58 11.80
N ASP A 51 -33.12 0.99 12.96
CA ASP A 51 -31.68 1.01 13.25
C ASP A 51 -31.11 -0.40 13.30
N LEU A 52 -31.85 -1.35 13.88
CA LEU A 52 -31.51 -2.77 13.84
C LEU A 52 -31.43 -3.30 12.40
N LEU A 53 -32.40 -2.95 11.54
CA LEU A 53 -32.41 -3.38 10.14
C LEU A 53 -31.24 -2.79 9.33
N VAL A 54 -30.88 -1.52 9.57
CA VAL A 54 -29.72 -0.88 8.92
C VAL A 54 -28.41 -1.55 9.38
N ASN A 55 -28.27 -1.82 10.67
CA ASN A 55 -27.13 -2.56 11.22
C ASN A 55 -27.06 -4.00 10.66
N LEU A 56 -28.20 -4.65 10.49
CA LEU A 56 -28.30 -5.95 9.84
C LEU A 56 -27.83 -5.90 8.39
N CYS A 57 -28.11 -4.82 7.65
CA CYS A 57 -27.59 -4.64 6.28
C CYS A 57 -26.05 -4.62 6.26
N ALA A 58 -25.42 -3.88 7.19
CA ALA A 58 -23.96 -3.86 7.30
C ALA A 58 -23.40 -5.27 7.61
N LEU A 59 -24.02 -5.99 8.55
CA LEU A 59 -23.63 -7.35 8.90
C LEU A 59 -23.78 -8.33 7.73
N LEU A 60 -24.95 -8.35 7.07
CA LEU A 60 -25.23 -9.28 5.97
C LEU A 60 -24.31 -9.06 4.77
N PHE A 61 -23.84 -7.83 4.55
CA PHE A 61 -22.89 -7.55 3.48
C PHE A 61 -21.46 -8.02 3.83
N ILE A 62 -21.04 -7.92 5.09
CA ILE A 62 -19.66 -8.27 5.53
C ILE A 62 -19.52 -9.75 5.90
N LEU A 63 -20.54 -10.36 6.50
CA LEU A 63 -20.53 -11.75 6.98
C LEU A 63 -20.03 -12.76 5.92
N PRO A 64 -20.44 -12.67 4.63
CA PRO A 64 -19.94 -13.55 3.59
C PRO A 64 -18.42 -13.59 3.42
N PHE A 65 -17.70 -12.52 3.78
CA PHE A 65 -16.24 -12.51 3.71
C PHE A 65 -15.60 -13.52 4.68
N PHE A 66 -16.19 -13.76 5.86
CA PHE A 66 -15.73 -14.79 6.79
C PHE A 66 -16.04 -16.20 6.30
N LEU A 67 -17.19 -16.35 5.62
CA LEU A 67 -17.72 -17.65 5.21
C LEU A 67 -17.12 -18.14 3.89
N PHE A 68 -16.89 -17.24 2.93
CA PHE A 68 -16.66 -17.64 1.54
C PHE A 68 -15.35 -17.11 0.94
N SER A 69 -14.62 -16.20 1.59
CA SER A 69 -13.31 -15.76 1.08
C SER A 69 -12.33 -16.92 0.93
N ALA A 70 -12.35 -17.89 1.87
CA ALA A 70 -11.50 -19.08 1.79
C ALA A 70 -11.79 -19.93 0.55
N LEU A 71 -13.07 -20.10 0.18
CA LEU A 71 -13.46 -20.76 -1.07
C LEU A 71 -13.04 -19.93 -2.28
N GLY A 72 -13.23 -18.61 -2.25
CA GLY A 72 -12.77 -17.70 -3.30
C GLY A 72 -11.26 -17.82 -3.56
N GLY A 73 -10.46 -17.95 -2.50
CA GLY A 73 -9.03 -18.22 -2.59
C GLY A 73 -8.70 -19.54 -3.29
N GLN A 74 -9.39 -20.63 -2.93
CA GLN A 74 -9.21 -21.93 -3.58
C GLN A 74 -9.63 -21.90 -5.06
N PHE A 75 -10.75 -21.24 -5.37
CA PHE A 75 -11.23 -21.12 -6.75
C PHE A 75 -10.26 -20.31 -7.61
N GLY A 76 -9.69 -19.23 -7.07
CA GLY A 76 -8.73 -18.38 -7.77
C GLY A 76 -7.40 -19.06 -8.11
N GLU A 77 -7.05 -20.14 -7.40
CA GLU A 77 -5.90 -20.99 -7.71
C GLU A 77 -6.26 -22.13 -8.68
N LYS A 78 -7.42 -22.78 -8.47
CA LYS A 78 -7.85 -23.97 -9.22
C LYS A 78 -8.30 -23.67 -10.63
N PHE A 79 -9.07 -22.60 -10.82
CA PHE A 79 -9.69 -22.26 -12.09
C PHE A 79 -8.96 -21.10 -12.77
N ALA A 80 -9.07 -21.03 -14.10
CA ALA A 80 -8.58 -19.88 -14.85
C ALA A 80 -9.31 -18.62 -14.36
N LYS A 81 -8.55 -17.56 -14.05
CA LYS A 81 -9.08 -16.38 -13.35
C LYS A 81 -10.07 -15.63 -14.23
N ASP A 82 -9.82 -15.52 -15.53
CA ASP A 82 -10.73 -14.87 -16.47
C ASP A 82 -12.07 -15.61 -16.58
N TRP A 83 -12.04 -16.95 -16.65
CA TRP A 83 -13.25 -17.77 -16.64
C TRP A 83 -14.04 -17.60 -15.34
N LEU A 84 -13.35 -17.63 -14.20
CA LEU A 84 -13.97 -17.49 -12.89
C LEU A 84 -14.61 -16.09 -12.72
N ILE A 85 -13.91 -15.02 -13.12
CA ILE A 85 -14.44 -13.65 -13.11
C ILE A 85 -15.73 -13.57 -13.94
N ARG A 86 -15.75 -14.12 -15.16
CA ARG A 86 -16.95 -14.12 -16.01
C ARG A 86 -18.13 -14.87 -15.37
N LYS A 87 -17.87 -16.01 -14.72
CA LYS A 87 -18.91 -16.78 -14.02
C LYS A 87 -19.46 -16.03 -12.80
N ILE A 88 -18.61 -15.40 -12.02
CA ILE A 88 -18.99 -14.59 -10.87
C ILE A 88 -19.83 -13.38 -11.33
N LYS A 89 -19.41 -12.68 -12.41
CA LYS A 89 -20.18 -11.55 -12.96
C LYS A 89 -21.49 -11.97 -13.62
N PHE A 90 -21.57 -13.18 -14.19
CA PHE A 90 -22.84 -13.72 -14.66
C PHE A 90 -23.79 -14.00 -13.49
N ALA A 91 -23.29 -14.58 -12.39
CA ALA A 91 -24.09 -14.79 -11.19
C ALA A 91 -24.61 -13.45 -10.61
N GLU A 92 -23.84 -12.37 -10.69
CA GLU A 92 -24.28 -11.03 -10.30
C GLU A 92 -25.53 -10.55 -11.06
N ILE A 93 -25.66 -10.86 -12.36
CA ILE A 93 -26.88 -10.53 -13.11
C ILE A 93 -28.08 -11.24 -12.49
N LEU A 94 -27.96 -12.53 -12.16
CA LEU A 94 -29.04 -13.29 -11.54
C LEU A 94 -29.40 -12.74 -10.16
N ILE A 95 -28.39 -12.42 -9.35
CA ILE A 95 -28.58 -11.81 -8.03
C ILE A 95 -29.29 -10.46 -8.18
N MET A 96 -28.91 -9.63 -9.16
CA MET A 96 -29.54 -8.33 -9.41
C MET A 96 -30.94 -8.43 -10.01
N LEU A 97 -31.25 -9.47 -10.79
CA LEU A 97 -32.62 -9.73 -11.23
C LEU A 97 -33.53 -10.07 -10.05
N VAL A 98 -33.04 -10.86 -9.09
CA VAL A 98 -33.75 -11.13 -7.83
C VAL A 98 -33.84 -9.86 -6.98
N GLY A 99 -32.78 -9.05 -6.94
CA GLY A 99 -32.77 -7.75 -6.27
C GLY A 99 -33.81 -6.79 -6.84
N ALA A 100 -33.87 -6.68 -8.17
CA ALA A 100 -34.88 -5.90 -8.90
C ALA A 100 -36.30 -6.36 -8.55
N ALA A 101 -36.55 -7.67 -8.54
CA ALA A 101 -37.83 -8.20 -8.10
C ALA A 101 -38.13 -7.86 -6.63
N GLY A 102 -37.14 -7.94 -5.73
CA GLY A 102 -37.28 -7.56 -4.33
C GLY A 102 -37.68 -6.10 -4.13
N VAL A 103 -37.07 -5.18 -4.88
CA VAL A 103 -37.39 -3.75 -4.84
C VAL A 103 -38.78 -3.47 -5.44
N LEU A 104 -39.11 -4.07 -6.58
CA LEU A 104 -40.41 -3.86 -7.24
C LEU A 104 -41.60 -4.42 -6.44
N LEU A 105 -41.36 -5.46 -5.63
CA LEU A 105 -42.37 -6.10 -4.80
C LEU A 105 -42.39 -5.59 -3.36
N ASP A 106 -41.57 -4.58 -3.02
CA ASP A 106 -41.35 -4.10 -1.65
C ASP A 106 -41.02 -5.23 -0.64
N ASN A 107 -40.36 -6.29 -1.11
CA ASN A 107 -40.10 -7.50 -0.31
C ASN A 107 -38.76 -7.39 0.42
N LEU A 108 -38.81 -6.87 1.65
CA LEU A 108 -37.61 -6.68 2.48
C LEU A 108 -36.80 -7.97 2.71
N PRO A 109 -37.38 -9.11 3.11
CA PRO A 109 -36.62 -10.36 3.25
C PRO A 109 -35.84 -10.75 1.98
N LEU A 110 -36.45 -10.55 0.80
CA LEU A 110 -35.80 -10.83 -0.47
C LEU A 110 -34.63 -9.87 -0.72
N MET A 111 -34.80 -8.57 -0.44
CA MET A 111 -33.74 -7.58 -0.57
C MET A 111 -32.56 -7.86 0.39
N LEU A 112 -32.84 -8.29 1.63
CA LEU A 112 -31.80 -8.69 2.59
C LEU A 112 -31.06 -9.96 2.12
N ALA A 113 -31.76 -10.94 1.56
CA ALA A 113 -31.15 -12.14 1.00
C ALA A 113 -30.25 -11.81 -0.21
N VAL A 114 -30.67 -10.85 -1.05
CA VAL A 114 -29.87 -10.34 -2.16
C VAL A 114 -28.62 -9.63 -1.65
N LEU A 115 -28.72 -8.81 -0.60
CA LEU A 115 -27.57 -8.14 0.00
C LEU A 115 -26.52 -9.14 0.52
N PHE A 116 -26.95 -10.23 1.16
CA PHE A 116 -26.06 -11.32 1.55
C PHE A 116 -25.43 -12.04 0.34
N SER A 117 -26.22 -12.26 -0.71
CA SER A 117 -25.76 -12.87 -1.96
C SER A 117 -24.72 -12.01 -2.68
N MET A 118 -24.87 -10.69 -2.65
CA MET A 118 -23.89 -9.73 -3.15
C MET A 118 -22.60 -9.78 -2.35
N GLY A 119 -22.67 -9.76 -1.01
CA GLY A 119 -21.50 -9.96 -0.17
C GLY A 119 -20.79 -11.28 -0.47
N THR A 120 -21.54 -12.34 -0.76
CA THR A 120 -21.00 -13.65 -1.17
C THR A 120 -20.28 -13.58 -2.51
N GLN A 121 -20.89 -12.93 -3.51
CA GLN A 121 -20.27 -12.66 -4.80
C GLN A 121 -18.94 -11.89 -4.62
N SER A 122 -18.94 -10.87 -3.77
CA SER A 122 -17.76 -10.02 -3.50
C SER A 122 -16.66 -10.78 -2.76
N ALA A 123 -17.01 -11.63 -1.80
CA ALA A 123 -16.07 -12.51 -1.08
C ALA A 123 -15.39 -13.53 -2.01
N LEU A 124 -16.11 -14.05 -3.01
CA LEU A 124 -15.56 -14.94 -4.03
C LEU A 124 -14.71 -14.18 -5.06
N PHE A 125 -15.12 -12.96 -5.43
CA PHE A 125 -14.43 -12.14 -6.41
C PHE A 125 -13.11 -11.54 -5.90
N GLY A 126 -13.07 -11.09 -4.64
CA GLY A 126 -11.93 -10.36 -4.06
C GLY A 126 -10.56 -11.05 -4.22
N PRO A 127 -10.42 -12.35 -3.87
CA PRO A 127 -9.17 -13.10 -4.07
C PRO A 127 -8.71 -13.13 -5.53
N VAL A 128 -9.66 -13.25 -6.46
CA VAL A 128 -9.39 -13.32 -7.90
C VAL A 128 -9.03 -11.93 -8.45
N LYS A 129 -9.75 -10.89 -8.00
CA LYS A 129 -9.56 -9.48 -8.38
C LYS A 129 -8.12 -9.02 -8.18
N TYR A 130 -7.54 -9.30 -7.02
CA TYR A 130 -6.18 -8.84 -6.71
C TYR A 130 -5.09 -9.82 -7.15
N SER A 131 -5.39 -11.11 -7.35
CA SER A 131 -4.39 -12.10 -7.79
C SER A 131 -4.16 -12.14 -9.30
N ILE A 132 -5.10 -11.63 -10.11
CA ILE A 132 -4.94 -11.50 -11.57
C ILE A 132 -4.04 -10.33 -11.97
N LEU A 133 -3.93 -9.29 -11.14
CA LEU A 133 -3.15 -8.08 -11.45
C LEU A 133 -1.70 -8.41 -11.82
N PRO A 134 -0.93 -9.22 -11.04
CA PRO A 134 0.45 -9.52 -11.41
C PRO A 134 0.60 -10.52 -12.55
N GLN A 135 -0.49 -11.14 -13.03
CA GLN A 135 -0.47 -11.92 -14.27
C GLN A 135 -0.63 -11.05 -15.51
N HIS A 136 -1.31 -9.89 -15.38
CA HIS A 136 -1.59 -8.99 -16.50
C HIS A 136 -0.71 -7.74 -16.54
N LEU A 137 -0.07 -7.39 -15.43
CA LEU A 137 0.76 -6.20 -15.29
C LEU A 137 2.23 -6.56 -15.11
N GLN A 138 3.10 -5.71 -15.64
CA GLN A 138 4.53 -5.75 -15.32
C GLN A 138 4.77 -5.30 -13.87
N GLU A 139 5.90 -5.68 -13.29
CA GLU A 139 6.22 -5.34 -11.89
C GLU A 139 6.23 -3.82 -11.63
N GLU A 140 6.70 -3.04 -12.60
CA GLU A 140 6.69 -1.57 -12.58
C GLU A 140 5.28 -0.95 -12.71
N GLU A 141 4.34 -1.69 -13.31
CA GLU A 141 2.95 -1.26 -13.48
C GLU A 141 2.08 -1.62 -12.27
N LEU A 142 2.54 -2.49 -11.36
CA LEU A 142 1.72 -3.00 -10.25
C LEU A 142 1.23 -1.90 -9.31
N VAL A 143 2.08 -0.93 -8.97
CA VAL A 143 1.67 0.18 -8.08
C VAL A 143 0.62 1.05 -8.76
N GLY A 144 0.82 1.40 -10.03
CA GLY A 144 -0.16 2.18 -10.81
C GLY A 144 -1.48 1.43 -11.03
N GLY A 145 -1.41 0.13 -11.28
CA GLY A 145 -2.59 -0.74 -11.40
C GLY A 145 -3.39 -0.78 -10.11
N ASN A 146 -2.74 -0.97 -8.96
CA ASN A 146 -3.40 -0.92 -7.66
C ASN A 146 -3.94 0.48 -7.35
N ALA A 147 -3.18 1.54 -7.64
CA ALA A 147 -3.63 2.93 -7.46
C ALA A 147 -4.92 3.23 -8.24
N LEU A 148 -5.01 2.80 -9.51
CA LEU A 148 -6.21 2.95 -10.31
C LEU A 148 -7.37 2.13 -9.75
N VAL A 149 -7.14 0.87 -9.36
CA VAL A 149 -8.18 0.00 -8.77
C VAL A 149 -8.75 0.60 -7.49
N GLU A 150 -7.89 1.08 -6.58
CA GLU A 150 -8.31 1.71 -5.33
C GLU A 150 -9.06 3.02 -5.58
N MET A 151 -8.50 3.92 -6.40
CA MET A 151 -9.17 5.15 -6.83
C MET A 151 -10.55 4.86 -7.42
N GLY A 152 -10.64 3.93 -8.37
CA GLY A 152 -11.88 3.54 -9.02
C GLY A 152 -12.89 2.97 -8.03
N THR A 153 -12.46 2.15 -7.07
CA THR A 153 -13.34 1.58 -6.04
C THR A 153 -13.98 2.67 -5.18
N PHE A 154 -13.19 3.62 -4.66
CA PHE A 154 -13.72 4.71 -3.83
C PHE A 154 -14.62 5.68 -4.60
N LEU A 155 -14.27 6.02 -5.84
CA LEU A 155 -15.13 6.84 -6.70
C LEU A 155 -16.44 6.12 -7.04
N ALA A 156 -16.40 4.80 -7.25
CA ALA A 156 -17.58 3.98 -7.49
C ALA A 156 -18.49 3.89 -6.26
N ILE A 157 -17.93 3.72 -5.05
CA ILE A 157 -18.67 3.75 -3.78
C ILE A 157 -19.40 5.10 -3.62
N LEU A 158 -18.67 6.20 -3.84
CA LEU A 158 -19.24 7.55 -3.75
C LEU A 158 -20.35 7.76 -4.77
N ALA A 159 -20.07 7.47 -6.04
CA ALA A 159 -21.04 7.65 -7.13
C ALA A 159 -22.29 6.78 -6.91
N GLY A 160 -22.12 5.55 -6.43
CA GLY A 160 -23.24 4.65 -6.13
C GLY A 160 -24.09 5.17 -4.97
N THR A 161 -23.46 5.72 -3.92
CA THR A 161 -24.15 6.30 -2.76
C THR A 161 -24.95 7.54 -3.14
N ILE A 162 -24.34 8.48 -3.87
CA ILE A 162 -25.02 9.69 -4.38
C ILE A 162 -26.13 9.28 -5.36
N GLY A 163 -25.83 8.37 -6.28
CA GLY A 163 -26.79 7.85 -7.25
C GLY A 163 -28.01 7.23 -6.58
N ALA A 164 -27.83 6.41 -5.54
CA ALA A 164 -28.92 5.86 -4.75
C ALA A 164 -29.80 6.95 -4.13
N GLY A 165 -29.20 7.98 -3.51
CA GLY A 165 -29.95 9.12 -2.96
C GLY A 165 -30.83 9.81 -4.01
N ILE A 166 -30.26 10.11 -5.18
CA ILE A 166 -30.99 10.73 -6.30
C ILE A 166 -32.12 9.83 -6.79
N MET A 167 -31.88 8.53 -6.96
CA MET A 167 -32.90 7.57 -7.42
C MET A 167 -34.05 7.44 -6.41
N MET A 168 -33.74 7.44 -5.11
CA MET A 168 -34.72 7.30 -4.02
C MET A 168 -35.59 8.54 -3.79
N ALA A 169 -35.15 9.70 -4.28
CA ALA A 169 -35.94 10.93 -4.26
C ALA A 169 -37.12 10.90 -5.26
N SER A 170 -37.05 10.05 -6.30
CA SER A 170 -38.12 9.90 -7.29
C SER A 170 -39.36 9.20 -6.72
N SER A 171 -40.54 9.49 -7.28
CA SER A 171 -41.77 8.72 -7.04
C SER A 171 -41.71 7.32 -7.64
N GLU A 172 -40.94 7.12 -8.72
CA GLU A 172 -40.76 5.85 -9.41
C GLU A 172 -39.45 5.14 -9.02
N TYR A 173 -38.99 5.37 -7.79
CA TYR A 173 -37.68 4.89 -7.31
C TYR A 173 -37.49 3.38 -7.53
N ALA A 174 -38.54 2.57 -7.32
CA ALA A 174 -38.45 1.12 -7.41
C ALA A 174 -38.05 0.66 -8.82
N SER A 175 -38.69 1.21 -9.87
CA SER A 175 -38.39 0.92 -11.27
C SER A 175 -37.00 1.41 -11.68
N ILE A 176 -36.60 2.59 -11.19
CA ILE A 176 -35.30 3.20 -11.52
C ILE A 176 -34.16 2.38 -10.88
N VAL A 177 -34.27 2.03 -9.59
CA VAL A 177 -33.28 1.21 -8.89
C VAL A 177 -33.20 -0.19 -9.52
N ALA A 178 -34.35 -0.85 -9.72
CA ALA A 178 -34.43 -2.18 -10.30
C ALA A 178 -33.78 -2.27 -11.70
N SER A 179 -34.08 -1.31 -12.58
CA SER A 179 -33.48 -1.26 -13.92
C SER A 179 -31.98 -0.93 -13.86
N SER A 180 -31.57 0.02 -13.02
CA SER A 180 -30.17 0.45 -12.89
C SER A 180 -29.28 -0.70 -12.45
N VAL A 181 -29.65 -1.44 -11.40
CA VAL A 181 -28.79 -2.51 -10.86
C VAL A 181 -28.58 -3.67 -11.83
N VAL A 182 -29.62 -3.99 -12.63
CA VAL A 182 -29.55 -5.02 -13.66
C VAL A 182 -28.70 -4.55 -14.84
N VAL A 183 -28.90 -3.32 -15.32
CA VAL A 183 -28.12 -2.75 -16.43
C VAL A 183 -26.64 -2.67 -16.07
N VAL A 184 -26.31 -2.20 -14.87
CA VAL A 184 -24.92 -2.13 -14.39
C VAL A 184 -24.29 -3.53 -14.31
N ALA A 185 -25.02 -4.53 -13.79
CA ALA A 185 -24.53 -5.91 -13.76
C ALA A 185 -24.26 -6.47 -15.16
N VAL A 186 -25.16 -6.23 -16.12
CA VAL A 186 -25.00 -6.64 -17.53
C VAL A 186 -23.77 -5.98 -18.15
N LEU A 187 -23.61 -4.66 -17.98
CA LEU A 187 -22.43 -3.94 -18.48
C LEU A 187 -21.13 -4.45 -17.83
N GLY A 188 -21.16 -4.75 -16.53
CA GLY A 188 -20.04 -5.36 -15.82
C GLY A 188 -19.69 -6.74 -16.36
N TYR A 189 -20.67 -7.57 -16.69
CA TYR A 189 -20.46 -8.87 -17.33
C TYR A 189 -19.88 -8.72 -18.74
N LEU A 190 -20.44 -7.83 -19.57
CA LEU A 190 -19.93 -7.57 -20.92
C LEU A 190 -18.49 -7.07 -20.92
N ALA A 191 -18.13 -6.22 -19.96
CA ALA A 191 -16.74 -5.81 -19.73
C ALA A 191 -15.86 -7.01 -19.35
N SER A 192 -16.35 -7.90 -18.48
CA SER A 192 -15.61 -9.09 -18.04
C SER A 192 -15.30 -10.09 -19.16
N CYS A 193 -16.15 -10.16 -20.18
CA CYS A 193 -15.92 -11.01 -21.36
C CYS A 193 -14.67 -10.61 -22.15
N LYS A 194 -14.25 -9.34 -22.06
CA LYS A 194 -13.06 -8.80 -22.74
C LYS A 194 -11.76 -8.95 -21.94
N ILE A 195 -11.82 -9.47 -20.71
CA ILE A 195 -10.63 -9.77 -19.89
C ILE A 195 -9.84 -10.90 -20.58
N PRO A 196 -8.52 -10.71 -20.86
CA PRO A 196 -7.68 -11.75 -21.46
C PRO A 196 -7.57 -13.02 -20.62
N SER A 197 -7.14 -14.11 -21.25
CA SER A 197 -6.95 -15.41 -20.59
C SER A 197 -5.92 -15.34 -19.47
N ALA A 198 -6.26 -15.89 -18.31
CA ALA A 198 -5.41 -15.90 -17.12
C ALA A 198 -5.39 -17.32 -16.54
N ALA A 199 -4.29 -18.03 -16.76
CA ALA A 199 -4.17 -19.45 -16.43
C ALA A 199 -4.37 -19.72 -14.93
N ALA A 200 -4.93 -20.90 -14.63
CA ALA A 200 -5.00 -21.43 -13.27
C ALA A 200 -3.58 -21.70 -12.76
N ALA A 201 -3.29 -21.27 -11.53
CA ALA A 201 -1.97 -21.45 -10.94
C ALA A 201 -1.80 -22.84 -10.30
N LEU A 202 -2.89 -23.49 -9.87
CA LEU A 202 -2.91 -24.87 -9.38
C LEU A 202 -4.15 -25.64 -9.90
N PRO A 203 -4.20 -26.04 -11.18
CA PRO A 203 -5.33 -26.78 -11.76
C PRO A 203 -5.67 -28.08 -11.02
N ALA A 204 -4.65 -28.73 -10.46
CA ALA A 204 -4.77 -30.00 -9.72
C ALA A 204 -5.21 -29.83 -8.26
N LEU A 205 -5.49 -28.61 -7.78
CA LEU A 205 -5.89 -28.37 -6.41
C LEU A 205 -7.19 -29.12 -6.07
N HIS A 206 -7.19 -29.90 -5.00
CA HIS A 206 -8.40 -30.49 -4.44
C HIS A 206 -9.12 -29.45 -3.57
N LEU A 207 -10.41 -29.25 -3.83
CA LEU A 207 -11.23 -28.31 -3.08
C LEU A 207 -11.63 -28.92 -1.75
N ASP A 208 -11.41 -28.19 -0.67
CA ASP A 208 -11.98 -28.50 0.64
C ASP A 208 -13.17 -27.55 0.89
N TRP A 209 -14.32 -28.16 1.09
CA TRP A 209 -15.60 -27.48 1.27
C TRP A 209 -15.88 -27.13 2.73
N ASN A 210 -15.05 -27.57 3.68
CA ASN A 210 -15.20 -27.21 5.08
C ASN A 210 -14.72 -25.77 5.31
N ILE A 211 -15.67 -24.84 5.30
CA ILE A 211 -15.45 -23.39 5.45
C ILE A 211 -14.57 -23.06 6.67
N PHE A 212 -14.88 -23.61 7.85
CA PHE A 212 -14.15 -23.27 9.08
C PHE A 212 -12.71 -23.79 9.06
N ARG A 213 -12.52 -25.05 8.65
CA ARG A 213 -11.19 -25.64 8.50
C ARG A 213 -10.37 -24.87 7.47
N GLN A 214 -10.98 -24.53 6.35
CA GLN A 214 -10.30 -23.80 5.28
C GLN A 214 -9.96 -22.36 5.67
N SER A 215 -10.88 -21.62 6.27
CA SER A 215 -10.61 -20.30 6.83
C SER A 215 -9.42 -20.35 7.80
N TRP A 216 -9.37 -21.35 8.70
CA TRP A 216 -8.21 -21.52 9.58
C TRP A 216 -6.91 -21.80 8.83
N GLN A 217 -6.94 -22.70 7.84
CA GLN A 217 -5.76 -23.05 7.04
C GLN A 217 -5.22 -21.86 6.24
N ILE A 218 -6.09 -21.07 5.59
CA ILE A 218 -5.64 -19.90 4.83
C ILE A 218 -5.16 -18.77 5.73
N MET A 219 -5.75 -18.60 6.92
CA MET A 219 -5.25 -17.65 7.91
C MET A 219 -3.85 -18.03 8.39
N LYS A 220 -3.62 -19.32 8.66
CA LYS A 220 -2.29 -19.85 8.98
C LYS A 220 -1.31 -19.66 7.82
N LEU A 221 -1.75 -19.86 6.58
CA LEU A 221 -0.95 -19.62 5.38
C LEU A 221 -0.54 -18.14 5.25
N GLY A 222 -1.52 -17.23 5.31
CA GLY A 222 -1.28 -15.79 5.15
C GLY A 222 -0.41 -15.21 6.27
N LEU A 223 -0.71 -15.52 7.53
CA LEU A 223 0.08 -15.05 8.68
C LEU A 223 1.42 -15.78 8.83
N GLY A 224 1.58 -16.95 8.20
CA GLY A 224 2.81 -17.72 8.10
C GLY A 224 3.73 -17.31 6.95
N GLN A 225 3.29 -16.40 6.06
CA GLN A 225 4.16 -15.82 5.04
C GLN A 225 5.33 -15.05 5.68
N ARG A 226 6.33 -14.72 4.84
CA ARG A 226 7.47 -13.87 5.23
C ARG A 226 6.99 -12.62 5.99
N PRO A 227 7.72 -12.15 7.02
CA PRO A 227 7.27 -11.04 7.87
C PRO A 227 6.78 -9.80 7.12
N SER A 228 7.41 -9.45 5.98
CA SER A 228 6.96 -8.32 5.16
C SER A 228 5.54 -8.50 4.62
N VAL A 229 5.20 -9.68 4.07
CA VAL A 229 3.85 -9.96 3.56
C VAL A 229 2.85 -10.09 4.72
N SER A 230 3.16 -10.90 5.73
CA SER A 230 2.22 -11.16 6.82
C SER A 230 1.93 -9.89 7.63
N ARG A 231 2.89 -8.96 7.78
CA ARG A 231 2.64 -7.69 8.48
C ARG A 231 1.99 -6.66 7.58
N SER A 232 2.15 -6.77 6.27
CA SER A 232 1.32 -6.01 5.33
C SER A 232 -0.15 -6.42 5.36
N LEU A 233 -0.47 -7.71 5.56
CA LEU A 233 -1.85 -8.14 5.79
C LEU A 233 -2.44 -7.45 7.03
N VAL A 234 -1.71 -7.45 8.14
CA VAL A 234 -2.14 -6.79 9.39
C VAL A 234 -2.27 -5.27 9.20
N GLY A 235 -1.30 -4.63 8.53
CA GLY A 235 -1.36 -3.20 8.21
C GLY A 235 -2.58 -2.88 7.35
N ASN A 236 -2.83 -3.67 6.30
CA ASN A 236 -4.01 -3.53 5.45
C ASN A 236 -5.31 -3.66 6.26
N SER A 237 -5.41 -4.64 7.15
CA SER A 237 -6.56 -4.81 8.03
C SER A 237 -6.73 -3.65 9.03
N TRP A 238 -5.62 -3.10 9.51
CA TRP A 238 -5.63 -1.91 10.36
C TRP A 238 -6.16 -0.67 9.63
N PHE A 239 -5.85 -0.49 8.34
CA PHE A 239 -6.46 0.56 7.53
C PHE A 239 -7.99 0.41 7.44
N TRP A 240 -8.49 -0.81 7.24
CA TRP A 240 -9.93 -1.08 7.23
C TRP A 240 -10.59 -0.87 8.59
N PHE A 241 -9.89 -1.17 9.70
CA PHE A 241 -10.35 -0.80 11.04
C PHE A 241 -10.54 0.72 11.15
N LEU A 242 -9.53 1.52 10.79
CA LEU A 242 -9.61 2.98 10.85
C LEU A 242 -10.74 3.51 9.96
N GLY A 243 -10.78 3.06 8.70
CA GLY A 243 -11.81 3.44 7.74
C GLY A 243 -13.21 3.10 8.24
N ALA A 244 -13.42 1.93 8.82
CA ALA A 244 -14.71 1.53 9.37
C ALA A 244 -15.13 2.39 10.57
N VAL A 245 -14.21 2.78 11.47
CA VAL A 245 -14.54 3.75 12.53
C VAL A 245 -14.95 5.08 11.92
N TYR A 246 -14.14 5.69 11.07
CA TYR A 246 -14.47 7.00 10.48
C TYR A 246 -15.80 6.96 9.72
N LEU A 247 -15.97 6.02 8.78
CA LEU A 247 -17.16 5.94 7.93
C LEU A 247 -18.45 5.72 8.73
N THR A 248 -18.40 4.92 9.79
CA THR A 248 -19.58 4.65 10.63
C THR A 248 -19.97 5.87 11.45
N GLN A 249 -19.00 6.68 11.89
CA GLN A 249 -19.27 7.83 12.75
C GLN A 249 -19.57 9.13 12.00
N ILE A 250 -19.27 9.22 10.70
CA ILE A 250 -19.48 10.44 9.89
C ILE A 250 -20.93 10.97 9.96
N PRO A 251 -22.00 10.16 9.85
CA PRO A 251 -23.37 10.67 9.93
C PRO A 251 -23.69 11.33 11.27
N ALA A 252 -23.32 10.67 12.38
CA ALA A 252 -23.51 11.21 13.72
C ALA A 252 -22.63 12.45 13.97
N TYR A 253 -21.37 12.42 13.51
CA TYR A 253 -20.46 13.55 13.57
C TYR A 253 -21.00 14.78 12.83
N ALA A 254 -21.49 14.61 11.58
CA ALA A 254 -22.05 15.71 10.81
C ALA A 254 -23.26 16.33 11.53
N LYS A 255 -24.15 15.49 12.09
CA LYS A 255 -25.34 15.95 12.79
C LYS A 255 -25.03 16.64 14.13
N GLU A 256 -24.18 16.04 14.95
CA GLU A 256 -23.96 16.46 16.35
C GLU A 256 -22.88 17.53 16.48
N TRP A 257 -21.87 17.50 15.61
CA TRP A 257 -20.69 18.39 15.72
C TRP A 257 -20.63 19.47 14.65
N LEU A 258 -21.26 19.26 13.49
CA LEU A 258 -21.39 20.31 12.46
C LEU A 258 -22.81 20.87 12.38
N TYR A 259 -23.74 20.37 13.19
CA TYR A 259 -25.17 20.72 13.12
C TYR A 259 -25.72 20.64 11.70
N GLY A 260 -25.25 19.66 10.92
CA GLY A 260 -25.49 19.53 9.49
C GLY A 260 -26.62 18.56 9.13
N ASP A 261 -27.17 18.73 7.94
CA ASP A 261 -28.14 17.80 7.33
C ASP A 261 -27.46 16.67 6.52
N GLU A 262 -28.26 15.89 5.79
CA GLU A 262 -27.79 14.78 4.94
C GLU A 262 -26.83 15.23 3.82
N SER A 263 -26.94 16.48 3.36
CA SER A 263 -26.04 17.03 2.35
C SER A 263 -24.62 17.21 2.89
N VAL A 264 -24.47 17.51 4.19
CA VAL A 264 -23.17 17.62 4.87
C VAL A 264 -22.50 16.24 5.01
N VAL A 265 -23.27 15.20 5.32
CA VAL A 265 -22.78 13.81 5.33
C VAL A 265 -22.20 13.45 3.95
N THR A 266 -22.94 13.78 2.88
CA THR A 266 -22.52 13.54 1.50
C THR A 266 -21.26 14.33 1.13
N LEU A 267 -21.17 15.59 1.56
CA LEU A 267 -19.97 16.42 1.39
C LEU A 267 -18.73 15.77 2.04
N ILE A 268 -18.85 15.33 3.30
CA ILE A 268 -17.74 14.70 4.03
C ILE A 268 -17.28 13.41 3.32
N LEU A 269 -18.22 12.53 2.94
CA LEU A 269 -17.90 11.29 2.22
C LEU A 269 -17.26 11.56 0.85
N THR A 270 -17.70 12.62 0.17
CA THR A 270 -17.10 13.08 -1.09
C THR A 270 -15.65 13.50 -0.88
N VAL A 271 -15.39 14.37 0.10
CA VAL A 271 -14.05 14.87 0.42
C VAL A 271 -13.12 13.72 0.81
N PHE A 272 -13.60 12.78 1.63
CA PHE A 272 -12.84 11.58 2.00
C PHE A 272 -12.47 10.71 0.79
N SER A 273 -13.43 10.42 -0.08
CA SER A 273 -13.24 9.58 -1.27
C SER A 273 -12.31 10.23 -2.29
N VAL A 274 -12.44 11.55 -2.51
CA VAL A 274 -11.52 12.34 -3.33
C VAL A 274 -10.12 12.33 -2.72
N GLY A 275 -10.00 12.42 -1.40
CA GLY A 275 -8.73 12.26 -0.70
C GLY A 275 -8.04 10.95 -1.07
N ILE A 276 -8.72 9.81 -0.92
CA ILE A 276 -8.14 8.49 -1.24
C ILE A 276 -7.76 8.39 -2.71
N ALA A 277 -8.60 8.90 -3.62
CA ALA A 277 -8.30 8.95 -5.05
C ALA A 277 -6.99 9.72 -5.32
N LEU A 278 -6.85 10.94 -4.78
CA LEU A 278 -5.65 11.75 -4.94
C LEU A 278 -4.41 11.08 -4.32
N GLY A 279 -4.55 10.54 -3.11
CA GLY A 279 -3.49 9.81 -2.42
C GLY A 279 -2.98 8.60 -3.20
N SER A 280 -3.90 7.82 -3.76
CA SER A 280 -3.58 6.65 -4.58
C SER A 280 -2.82 7.05 -5.85
N MET A 281 -3.26 8.12 -6.53
CA MET A 281 -2.58 8.64 -7.72
C MET A 281 -1.20 9.22 -7.41
N LEU A 282 -1.06 9.97 -6.32
CA LEU A 282 0.22 10.53 -5.91
C LEU A 282 1.21 9.44 -5.47
N CYS A 283 0.69 8.35 -4.87
CA CYS A 283 1.48 7.20 -4.49
C CYS A 283 2.23 6.59 -5.68
N GLU A 284 1.58 6.41 -6.83
CA GLU A 284 2.26 5.93 -8.05
C GLU A 284 3.41 6.86 -8.45
N ARG A 285 3.12 8.16 -8.56
CA ARG A 285 4.11 9.16 -8.97
C ARG A 285 5.32 9.22 -8.01
N MET A 286 5.07 9.12 -6.71
CA MET A 286 6.11 9.19 -5.67
C MET A 286 6.85 7.87 -5.47
N SER A 287 6.29 6.76 -5.93
CA SER A 287 6.92 5.43 -5.88
C SER A 287 8.00 5.23 -6.95
N GLY A 288 8.09 6.12 -7.94
CA GLY A 288 9.00 5.97 -9.07
C GLY A 288 8.66 4.75 -9.95
N HIS A 289 7.38 4.38 -10.03
CA HIS A 289 6.87 3.21 -10.75
C HIS A 289 7.46 1.88 -10.26
N LYS A 290 7.71 1.77 -8.96
CA LYS A 290 8.21 0.54 -8.30
C LYS A 290 7.45 0.32 -7.01
N VAL A 291 7.44 -0.91 -6.50
CA VAL A 291 6.85 -1.23 -5.20
C VAL A 291 7.69 -0.60 -4.07
N GLU A 292 7.46 0.69 -3.81
CA GLU A 292 8.19 1.49 -2.82
C GLU A 292 7.44 1.52 -1.48
N ILE A 293 7.85 0.62 -0.59
CA ILE A 293 7.21 0.45 0.71
C ILE A 293 7.54 1.56 1.72
N GLY A 294 8.52 2.41 1.41
CA GLY A 294 8.81 3.62 2.18
C GLY A 294 7.64 4.61 2.23
N LEU A 295 6.68 4.51 1.30
CA LEU A 295 5.46 5.33 1.33
C LEU A 295 4.47 4.90 2.42
N VAL A 296 4.57 3.68 2.97
CA VAL A 296 3.65 3.20 4.02
C VAL A 296 3.83 3.97 5.33
N PRO A 297 5.06 4.14 5.89
CA PRO A 297 5.26 5.03 7.03
C PRO A 297 4.82 6.46 6.78
N PHE A 298 5.03 6.98 5.56
CA PHE A 298 4.56 8.32 5.18
C PHE A 298 3.03 8.43 5.27
N GLY A 299 2.31 7.47 4.69
CA GLY A 299 0.86 7.31 4.83
C GLY A 299 0.42 7.22 6.29
N SER A 300 1.09 6.39 7.09
CA SER A 300 0.77 6.20 8.51
C SER A 300 0.91 7.48 9.33
N ILE A 301 1.99 8.26 9.12
CA ILE A 301 2.23 9.51 9.84
C ILE A 301 1.14 10.53 9.52
N GLY A 302 0.79 10.66 8.23
CA GLY A 302 -0.27 11.58 7.82
C GLY A 302 -1.65 11.16 8.33
N LEU A 303 -1.98 9.88 8.32
CA LEU A 303 -3.23 9.36 8.92
C LEU A 303 -3.37 9.80 10.39
N THR A 304 -2.31 9.63 11.18
CA THR A 304 -2.29 10.10 12.58
C THR A 304 -2.40 11.62 12.68
N LEU A 305 -1.58 12.36 11.91
CA LEU A 305 -1.55 13.82 11.99
C LEU A 305 -2.93 14.41 11.69
N PHE A 306 -3.55 14.01 10.58
CA PHE A 306 -4.85 14.54 10.17
C PHE A 306 -6.00 14.00 11.03
N GLY A 307 -5.87 12.80 11.62
CA GLY A 307 -6.81 12.33 12.64
C GLY A 307 -6.77 13.17 13.93
N VAL A 308 -5.57 13.57 14.38
CA VAL A 308 -5.41 14.49 15.54
C VAL A 308 -5.91 15.90 15.20
N LEU A 309 -5.61 16.41 13.99
CA LEU A 309 -6.13 17.71 13.53
C LEU A 309 -7.65 17.71 13.43
N LEU A 310 -8.25 16.62 12.97
CA LEU A 310 -9.71 16.47 12.95
C LEU A 310 -10.28 16.61 14.36
N TRP A 311 -9.72 15.89 15.35
CA TRP A 311 -10.13 16.05 16.74
C TRP A 311 -9.97 17.49 17.24
N TRP A 312 -8.80 18.10 17.00
CA TRP A 312 -8.48 19.46 17.47
C TRP A 312 -9.45 20.50 16.92
N HIS A 313 -9.80 20.41 15.64
CA HIS A 313 -10.68 21.36 14.97
C HIS A 313 -12.16 20.99 15.03
N SER A 314 -12.54 19.87 15.64
CA SER A 314 -13.96 19.51 15.81
C SER A 314 -14.68 20.36 16.86
N GLY A 315 -13.95 20.96 17.81
CA GLY A 315 -14.54 21.71 18.92
C GLY A 315 -14.93 23.15 18.58
N GLY A 316 -16.14 23.59 18.95
CA GLY A 316 -16.54 25.00 18.85
C GLY A 316 -17.20 25.41 17.53
N PHE A 317 -17.66 24.45 16.72
CA PHE A 317 -18.47 24.75 15.55
C PHE A 317 -19.77 25.47 15.99
N PRO A 318 -20.19 26.56 15.32
CA PRO A 318 -21.36 27.32 15.73
C PRO A 318 -22.63 26.46 15.81
N GLN A 319 -23.31 26.50 16.94
CA GLN A 319 -24.64 25.91 17.06
C GLN A 319 -25.63 26.68 16.18
N ALA A 320 -26.51 25.94 15.50
CA ALA A 320 -27.58 26.53 14.72
C ALA A 320 -28.94 25.99 15.14
N ALA A 321 -29.95 26.88 15.12
CA ALA A 321 -31.33 26.53 15.41
C ALA A 321 -31.97 25.65 14.30
N GLN A 322 -31.43 25.71 13.09
CA GLN A 322 -31.76 24.84 11.96
C GLN A 322 -30.48 24.16 11.47
N ALA A 323 -30.60 22.95 10.94
CA ALA A 323 -29.46 22.23 10.42
C ALA A 323 -28.82 23.00 9.26
N HIS A 324 -27.48 23.09 9.26
CA HIS A 324 -26.72 23.64 8.15
C HIS A 324 -26.77 22.68 6.96
N ASP A 325 -27.08 23.21 5.78
CA ASP A 325 -26.78 22.51 4.54
C ASP A 325 -25.27 22.58 4.24
N TRP A 326 -24.83 21.84 3.24
CA TRP A 326 -23.42 21.79 2.83
C TRP A 326 -22.85 23.17 2.45
N LEU A 327 -23.65 24.08 1.90
CA LEU A 327 -23.23 25.44 1.56
C LEU A 327 -23.02 26.30 2.80
N ALA A 328 -23.93 26.23 3.77
CA ALA A 328 -23.82 26.93 5.04
C ALA A 328 -22.60 26.46 5.83
N VAL A 329 -22.32 25.15 5.85
CA VAL A 329 -21.09 24.61 6.47
C VAL A 329 -19.84 25.22 5.84
N LEU A 330 -19.77 25.33 4.51
CA LEU A 330 -18.61 25.94 3.81
C LEU A 330 -18.43 27.44 4.09
N GLY A 331 -19.49 28.12 4.55
CA GLY A 331 -19.43 29.50 5.02
C GLY A 331 -18.64 29.67 6.33
N HIS A 332 -18.44 28.60 7.10
CA HIS A 332 -17.68 28.64 8.35
C HIS A 332 -16.20 28.33 8.13
N ALA A 333 -15.31 29.23 8.58
CA ALA A 333 -13.86 29.05 8.46
C ALA A 333 -13.36 27.75 9.10
N GLN A 334 -14.00 27.31 10.18
CA GLN A 334 -13.68 26.05 10.88
C GLN A 334 -13.96 24.80 10.03
N ALA A 335 -14.98 24.84 9.17
CA ALA A 335 -15.30 23.71 8.30
C ALA A 335 -14.14 23.34 7.37
N TRP A 336 -13.38 24.33 6.89
CA TRP A 336 -12.23 24.09 6.02
C TRP A 336 -11.10 23.30 6.70
N TRP A 337 -10.88 23.50 8.01
CA TRP A 337 -9.92 22.69 8.77
C TRP A 337 -10.41 21.25 8.95
N ILE A 338 -11.71 21.07 9.21
CA ILE A 338 -12.34 19.76 9.37
C ILE A 338 -12.30 19.00 8.04
N LEU A 339 -12.78 19.61 6.96
CA LEU A 339 -12.77 19.03 5.61
C LEU A 339 -11.35 18.81 5.10
N GLY A 340 -10.42 19.73 5.36
CA GLY A 340 -9.00 19.56 5.06
C GLY A 340 -8.38 18.38 5.82
N SER A 341 -8.81 18.14 7.06
CA SER A 341 -8.38 16.98 7.85
C SER A 341 -8.94 15.67 7.29
N ILE A 342 -10.22 15.64 6.92
CA ILE A 342 -10.85 14.48 6.28
C ILE A 342 -10.18 14.17 4.92
N LEU A 343 -9.92 15.20 4.12
CA LEU A 343 -9.18 15.08 2.86
C LEU A 343 -7.78 14.49 3.12
N GLY A 344 -7.09 14.98 4.15
CA GLY A 344 -5.78 14.48 4.58
C GLY A 344 -5.83 13.02 5.00
N ILE A 345 -6.80 12.60 5.83
CA ILE A 345 -6.99 11.21 6.21
C ILE A 345 -7.17 10.33 4.96
N GLY A 346 -8.02 10.75 4.01
CA GLY A 346 -8.19 10.02 2.76
C GLY A 346 -6.89 9.94 1.93
N LEU A 347 -6.22 11.08 1.72
CA LEU A 347 -4.99 11.18 0.93
C LEU A 347 -3.87 10.32 1.48
N PHE A 348 -3.63 10.38 2.78
CA PHE A 348 -2.61 9.55 3.42
C PHE A 348 -3.04 8.09 3.55
N GLY A 349 -4.35 7.81 3.56
CA GLY A 349 -4.91 6.48 3.37
C GLY A 349 -4.49 5.84 2.04
N GLY A 350 -4.53 6.60 0.94
CA GLY A 350 -4.05 6.15 -0.37
C GLY A 350 -2.57 5.76 -0.37
N PHE A 351 -1.69 6.59 0.23
CA PHE A 351 -0.27 6.28 0.40
C PHE A 351 0.00 5.06 1.29
N TYR A 352 -0.91 4.77 2.21
CA TYR A 352 -0.79 3.63 3.10
C TYR A 352 -1.22 2.34 2.42
N ILE A 353 -2.39 2.33 1.76
CA ILE A 353 -3.03 1.09 1.28
C ILE A 353 -2.45 0.56 -0.03
N VAL A 354 -2.11 1.45 -0.97
CA VAL A 354 -1.66 1.06 -2.32
C VAL A 354 -0.35 0.26 -2.29
N PRO A 355 0.73 0.70 -1.59
CA PRO A 355 1.97 -0.06 -1.54
C PRO A 355 1.83 -1.39 -0.78
N LEU A 356 0.94 -1.45 0.22
CA LEU A 356 0.70 -2.69 0.97
C LEU A 356 0.11 -3.78 0.08
N TYR A 357 -0.91 -3.45 -0.72
CA TYR A 357 -1.48 -4.39 -1.68
C TYR A 357 -0.46 -4.80 -2.76
N ALA A 358 0.27 -3.83 -3.31
CA ALA A 358 1.31 -4.10 -4.30
C ALA A 358 2.39 -5.04 -3.73
N LEU A 359 2.78 -4.87 -2.46
CA LEU A 359 3.74 -5.75 -1.78
C LEU A 359 3.18 -7.16 -1.54
N ILE A 360 1.95 -7.29 -1.05
CA ILE A 360 1.31 -8.60 -0.86
C ILE A 360 1.28 -9.36 -2.20
N GLN A 361 0.94 -8.67 -3.28
CA GLN A 361 0.85 -9.26 -4.62
C GLN A 361 2.20 -9.68 -5.20
N SER A 362 3.21 -8.81 -5.12
CA SER A 362 4.53 -9.03 -5.73
C SER A 362 5.37 -10.06 -4.98
N ARG A 363 5.24 -10.11 -3.64
CA ARG A 363 6.07 -10.98 -2.79
C ARG A 363 5.44 -12.32 -2.44
N THR A 364 4.19 -12.55 -2.81
CA THR A 364 3.53 -13.85 -2.63
C THR A 364 3.70 -14.71 -3.88
N ALA A 365 4.08 -15.97 -3.68
CA ALA A 365 4.21 -16.95 -4.75
C ALA A 365 2.88 -17.13 -5.49
N GLU A 366 2.94 -17.31 -6.81
CA GLU A 366 1.75 -17.32 -7.66
C GLU A 366 0.71 -18.38 -7.24
N HIS A 367 1.17 -19.57 -6.84
CA HIS A 367 0.34 -20.73 -6.45
C HIS A 367 -0.32 -20.61 -5.05
N GLU A 368 -0.05 -19.52 -4.33
CA GLU A 368 -0.66 -19.23 -3.03
C GLU A 368 -1.33 -17.86 -3.00
N ARG A 369 -1.13 -17.03 -4.02
CA ARG A 369 -1.46 -15.60 -4.01
C ARG A 369 -2.94 -15.35 -3.75
N ALA A 370 -3.84 -16.08 -4.42
CA ALA A 370 -5.28 -15.90 -4.21
C ALA A 370 -5.69 -16.31 -2.79
N ARG A 371 -5.11 -17.37 -2.23
CA ARG A 371 -5.39 -17.80 -0.84
C ARG A 371 -4.83 -16.84 0.21
N VAL A 372 -3.67 -16.22 -0.04
CA VAL A 372 -3.12 -15.17 0.84
C VAL A 372 -3.98 -13.91 0.79
N ILE A 373 -4.48 -13.50 -0.38
CA ILE A 373 -5.44 -12.39 -0.51
C ILE A 373 -6.77 -12.74 0.17
N ALA A 374 -7.24 -13.99 0.07
CA ALA A 374 -8.42 -14.43 0.82
C ALA A 374 -8.22 -14.31 2.33
N ALA A 375 -7.04 -14.64 2.84
CA ALA A 375 -6.70 -14.44 4.26
C ALA A 375 -6.70 -12.94 4.62
N ASN A 376 -6.19 -12.09 3.72
CA ASN A 376 -6.29 -10.63 3.87
C ASN A 376 -7.75 -10.18 4.03
N ASN A 377 -8.64 -10.67 3.18
CA ASN A 377 -10.05 -10.30 3.19
C ASN A 377 -10.76 -10.71 4.49
N ILE A 378 -10.48 -11.92 5.00
CA ILE A 378 -11.00 -12.38 6.29
C ILE A 378 -10.48 -11.47 7.41
N LEU A 379 -9.19 -11.14 7.41
CA LEU A 379 -8.60 -10.29 8.44
C LEU A 379 -9.15 -8.85 8.38
N ASN A 380 -9.36 -8.30 7.19
CA ASN A 380 -10.01 -7.00 7.00
C ASN A 380 -11.44 -7.03 7.57
N ALA A 381 -12.23 -8.06 7.24
CA ALA A 381 -13.58 -8.22 7.77
C ALA A 381 -13.59 -8.33 9.30
N LEU A 382 -12.65 -9.09 9.88
CA LEU A 382 -12.47 -9.18 11.32
C LEU A 382 -12.20 -7.81 11.93
N PHE A 383 -11.29 -7.04 11.34
CA PHE A 383 -10.90 -5.73 11.85
C PHE A 383 -12.04 -4.71 11.75
N MET A 384 -12.89 -4.76 10.72
CA MET A 384 -14.11 -3.94 10.64
C MET A 384 -15.15 -4.31 11.72
N VAL A 385 -15.28 -5.59 12.08
CA VAL A 385 -16.17 -5.98 13.18
C VAL A 385 -15.59 -5.54 14.53
N VAL A 386 -14.29 -5.73 14.73
CA VAL A 386 -13.58 -5.29 15.94
C VAL A 386 -13.67 -3.76 16.07
N SER A 387 -13.61 -3.00 14.97
CA SER A 387 -13.76 -1.54 15.03
C SER A 387 -15.14 -1.10 15.49
N ALA A 388 -16.21 -1.81 15.11
CA ALA A 388 -17.55 -1.54 15.61
C ALA A 388 -17.65 -1.80 17.12
N ILE A 389 -17.10 -2.93 17.61
CA ILE A 389 -17.07 -3.26 19.04
C ILE A 389 -16.27 -2.20 19.83
N VAL A 390 -15.10 -1.82 19.33
CA VAL A 390 -14.26 -0.78 19.94
C VAL A 390 -14.97 0.57 19.95
N SER A 391 -15.68 0.94 18.88
CA SER A 391 -16.46 2.19 18.85
C SER A 391 -17.58 2.18 19.89
N ILE A 392 -18.30 1.06 20.03
CA ILE A 392 -19.36 0.90 21.05
C ILE A 392 -18.76 1.02 22.46
N LEU A 393 -17.64 0.34 22.73
CA LEU A 393 -16.96 0.43 24.03
C LEU A 393 -16.58 1.87 24.36
N PHE A 394 -15.98 2.60 23.43
CA PHE A 394 -15.53 3.97 23.72
C PHE A 394 -16.68 4.97 23.80
N LEU A 395 -17.69 4.89 22.92
CA LEU A 395 -18.78 5.86 22.89
C LEU A 395 -19.84 5.58 23.96
N SER A 396 -20.19 4.30 24.20
CA SER A 396 -21.29 3.93 25.09
C SER A 396 -20.85 3.54 26.49
N VAL A 397 -19.65 2.98 26.67
CA VAL A 397 -19.16 2.51 27.98
C VAL A 397 -18.18 3.50 28.61
N ALA A 398 -17.23 4.02 27.83
CA ALA A 398 -16.29 5.03 28.30
C ALA A 398 -16.81 6.47 28.14
N GLU A 399 -18.01 6.64 27.57
CA GLU A 399 -18.69 7.93 27.36
C GLU A 399 -17.83 8.99 26.63
N LEU A 400 -16.94 8.54 25.75
CA LEU A 400 -16.13 9.43 24.93
C LEU A 400 -16.98 10.07 23.83
N SER A 401 -16.67 11.30 23.48
CA SER A 401 -17.27 11.95 22.32
C SER A 401 -16.70 11.42 21.00
N ILE A 402 -17.41 11.62 19.88
CA ILE A 402 -16.94 11.20 18.55
C ILE A 402 -15.55 11.79 18.20
N PRO A 403 -15.27 13.09 18.42
CA PRO A 403 -13.92 13.61 18.23
C PRO A 403 -12.87 12.93 19.11
N GLN A 404 -13.20 12.62 20.37
CA GLN A 404 -12.28 11.91 21.28
C GLN A 404 -12.01 10.49 20.78
N LEU A 405 -13.02 9.80 20.23
CA LEU A 405 -12.82 8.52 19.55
C LEU A 405 -11.83 8.67 18.38
N PHE A 406 -11.96 9.73 17.55
CA PHE A 406 -11.01 10.01 16.47
C PHE A 406 -9.58 10.24 16.98
N LEU A 407 -9.40 10.91 18.13
CA LEU A 407 -8.11 11.03 18.77
C LEU A 407 -7.56 9.66 19.22
N VAL A 408 -8.38 8.86 19.91
CA VAL A 408 -7.97 7.55 20.42
C VAL A 408 -7.50 6.64 19.29
N ILE A 409 -8.25 6.54 18.18
CA ILE A 409 -7.84 5.71 17.04
C ILE A 409 -6.57 6.25 16.36
N SER A 410 -6.37 7.58 16.35
CA SER A 410 -5.15 8.21 15.81
C SER A 410 -3.92 7.86 16.64
N LEU A 411 -4.07 7.76 17.97
CA LEU A 411 -3.02 7.30 18.89
C LEU A 411 -2.79 5.79 18.79
N MET A 412 -3.85 5.00 18.66
CA MET A 412 -3.74 3.57 18.37
C MET A 412 -2.99 3.32 17.05
N ASN A 413 -3.18 4.18 16.04
CA ASN A 413 -2.47 4.09 14.76
C ASN A 413 -0.95 4.24 14.95
N ILE A 414 -0.51 5.10 15.88
CA ILE A 414 0.91 5.21 16.25
C ILE A 414 1.39 3.90 16.86
N ALA A 415 0.65 3.33 17.81
CA ALA A 415 1.04 2.10 18.50
C ALA A 415 1.15 0.90 17.55
N VAL A 416 0.13 0.68 16.71
CA VAL A 416 0.08 -0.44 15.77
C VAL A 416 1.17 -0.32 14.70
N ASN A 417 1.35 0.87 14.10
CA ASN A 417 2.38 1.03 13.07
C ASN A 417 3.79 1.02 13.65
N SER A 418 4.01 1.53 14.86
CA SER A 418 5.30 1.40 15.56
C SER A 418 5.66 -0.07 15.79
N TYR A 419 4.68 -0.90 16.16
CA TYR A 419 4.85 -2.35 16.27
C TYR A 419 5.20 -2.99 14.92
N ILE A 420 4.44 -2.69 13.86
CA ILE A 420 4.68 -3.22 12.50
C ILE A 420 6.09 -2.85 12.00
N PHE A 421 6.45 -1.57 12.09
CA PHE A 421 7.73 -1.06 11.59
C PHE A 421 8.93 -1.53 12.41
N LYS A 422 8.75 -1.84 13.69
CA LYS A 422 9.79 -2.47 14.51
C LYS A 422 10.06 -3.92 14.08
N ILE A 423 9.03 -4.66 13.68
CA ILE A 423 9.14 -6.06 13.22
C ILE A 423 9.65 -6.14 11.78
N VAL A 424 9.27 -5.17 10.95
CA VAL A 424 9.71 -5.08 9.55
C VAL A 424 10.45 -3.75 9.35
N PRO A 425 11.74 -3.66 9.77
CA PRO A 425 12.51 -2.43 9.67
C PRO A 425 12.74 -1.96 8.23
N GLU A 426 12.49 -2.83 7.25
CA GLU A 426 12.50 -2.50 5.83
C GLU A 426 11.60 -1.30 5.50
N PHE A 427 10.42 -1.20 6.12
CA PHE A 427 9.51 -0.05 5.93
C PHE A 427 10.18 1.26 6.36
N SER A 428 10.76 1.30 7.56
CA SER A 428 11.43 2.49 8.10
C SER A 428 12.68 2.85 7.31
N MET A 429 13.49 1.87 6.93
CA MET A 429 14.70 2.11 6.14
C MET A 429 14.36 2.67 4.76
N ARG A 430 13.41 2.05 4.07
CA ARG A 430 12.92 2.52 2.77
C ARG A 430 12.30 3.91 2.87
N PHE A 431 11.54 4.20 3.93
CA PHE A 431 10.99 5.53 4.17
C PHE A 431 12.09 6.58 4.36
N LEU A 432 13.09 6.30 5.19
CA LEU A 432 14.22 7.22 5.38
C LEU A 432 14.98 7.46 4.08
N ILE A 433 15.29 6.40 3.36
CA ILE A 433 15.95 6.49 2.05
C ILE A 433 15.13 7.31 1.07
N TRP A 434 13.84 7.02 0.96
CA TRP A 434 12.91 7.75 0.09
C TRP A 434 12.80 9.23 0.49
N LEU A 435 12.69 9.52 1.79
CA LEU A 435 12.60 10.88 2.34
C LEU A 435 13.88 11.67 2.06
N LEU A 436 15.05 11.09 2.33
CA LEU A 436 16.34 11.74 2.08
C LEU A 436 16.55 11.98 0.58
N GLY A 437 16.21 10.98 -0.25
CA GLY A 437 16.30 11.04 -1.70
C GLY A 437 15.33 12.00 -2.39
N HIS A 438 14.23 12.40 -1.73
CA HIS A 438 13.28 13.39 -2.28
C HIS A 438 13.38 14.77 -1.62
N SER A 439 13.84 14.85 -0.36
CA SER A 439 13.83 16.09 0.43
C SER A 439 15.19 16.78 0.50
N MET A 440 16.30 16.04 0.36
CA MET A 440 17.65 16.60 0.55
C MET A 440 18.54 16.49 -0.70
N TYR A 441 18.26 15.57 -1.61
CA TYR A 441 19.15 15.30 -2.73
C TYR A 441 18.39 15.04 -4.01
N ARG A 442 18.66 15.81 -5.06
CA ARG A 442 18.17 15.47 -6.40
C ARG A 442 19.16 14.49 -7.02
N VAL A 443 18.98 13.20 -6.75
CA VAL A 443 19.90 12.15 -7.21
C VAL A 443 19.59 11.80 -8.67
N GLU A 444 20.56 12.03 -9.56
CA GLU A 444 20.53 11.57 -10.95
C GLU A 444 21.23 10.19 -11.01
N HIS A 445 20.54 9.20 -11.55
CA HIS A 445 21.08 7.86 -11.71
C HIS A 445 21.54 7.64 -13.15
N LYS A 446 22.74 7.11 -13.35
CA LYS A 446 23.26 6.75 -14.67
C LYS A 446 23.90 5.37 -14.65
N GLY A 447 23.53 4.51 -15.60
CA GLY A 447 24.17 3.20 -15.79
C GLY A 447 23.80 2.13 -14.76
N LEU A 448 22.83 2.37 -13.87
CA LEU A 448 22.44 1.39 -12.83
C LEU A 448 21.86 0.08 -13.40
N ASP A 449 21.41 0.08 -14.65
CA ASP A 449 20.94 -1.14 -15.34
C ASP A 449 22.09 -2.15 -15.59
N ALA A 450 23.35 -1.76 -15.37
CA ALA A 450 24.50 -2.66 -15.34
C ALA A 450 24.51 -3.58 -14.11
N ILE A 451 23.76 -3.24 -13.06
CA ILE A 451 23.66 -4.07 -11.85
C ILE A 451 22.69 -5.22 -12.14
N PRO A 452 23.11 -6.49 -11.98
CA PRO A 452 22.29 -7.62 -12.37
C PRO A 452 21.05 -7.76 -11.46
N ASP A 453 19.90 -7.99 -12.10
CA ASP A 453 18.60 -8.22 -11.42
C ASP A 453 18.60 -9.54 -10.62
N GLU A 454 19.46 -10.50 -10.98
CA GLU A 454 19.65 -11.78 -10.27
C GLU A 454 21.12 -12.19 -10.19
N GLY A 455 21.46 -13.07 -9.23
CA GLY A 455 22.82 -13.55 -9.03
C GLY A 455 23.75 -12.58 -8.28
N PRO A 456 24.97 -13.02 -7.93
CA PRO A 456 25.88 -12.26 -7.08
C PRO A 456 26.71 -11.25 -7.86
N ALA A 457 27.00 -10.12 -7.23
CA ALA A 457 27.98 -9.16 -7.72
C ALA A 457 28.55 -8.31 -6.58
N VAL A 458 29.76 -7.79 -6.78
CA VAL A 458 30.38 -6.84 -5.86
C VAL A 458 30.27 -5.43 -6.45
N LEU A 459 29.67 -4.52 -5.69
CA LEU A 459 29.62 -3.10 -6.00
C LEU A 459 30.81 -2.39 -5.33
N VAL A 460 31.57 -1.61 -6.10
CA VAL A 460 32.74 -0.89 -5.60
C VAL A 460 32.53 0.61 -5.82
N CYS A 461 32.53 1.40 -4.75
CA CYS A 461 32.26 2.84 -4.83
C CYS A 461 33.26 3.68 -4.02
N ASN A 462 33.44 4.95 -4.40
CA ASN A 462 34.14 5.94 -3.59
C ASN A 462 33.35 6.31 -2.32
N HIS A 463 34.04 6.77 -1.27
CA HIS A 463 33.49 7.05 0.05
C HIS A 463 33.66 8.53 0.46
N VAL A 464 32.60 9.30 0.23
CA VAL A 464 32.57 10.76 0.38
C VAL A 464 31.81 11.20 1.63
N SER A 465 30.74 10.48 2.01
CA SER A 465 29.82 10.91 3.06
C SER A 465 29.27 9.75 3.92
N PHE A 466 28.81 10.08 5.13
CA PHE A 466 28.09 9.13 6.00
C PHE A 466 26.78 8.59 5.38
N VAL A 467 26.23 9.26 4.35
CA VAL A 467 24.99 8.84 3.69
C VAL A 467 25.21 8.03 2.39
N ASP A 468 26.45 7.74 2.01
CA ASP A 468 26.78 7.04 0.76
C ASP A 468 26.03 5.70 0.63
N ALA A 469 26.05 4.90 1.69
CA ALA A 469 25.36 3.61 1.73
C ALA A 469 23.84 3.74 1.61
N LEU A 470 23.24 4.81 2.15
CA LEU A 470 21.81 5.07 2.02
C LEU A 470 21.43 5.49 0.60
N LEU A 471 22.26 6.32 -0.04
CA LEU A 471 22.04 6.76 -1.42
C LEU A 471 22.17 5.59 -2.40
N ILE A 472 23.21 4.77 -2.26
CA ILE A 472 23.39 3.55 -3.07
C ILE A 472 22.24 2.57 -2.79
N GLY A 473 21.91 2.32 -1.52
CA GLY A 473 20.83 1.40 -1.14
C GLY A 473 19.44 1.83 -1.64
N GLY A 474 19.21 3.12 -1.81
CA GLY A 474 17.99 3.65 -2.42
C GLY A 474 17.95 3.63 -3.92
N ALA A 475 19.10 3.75 -4.56
CA ALA A 475 19.20 3.77 -6.02
C ALA A 475 19.20 2.36 -6.62
N VAL A 476 19.80 1.39 -5.92
CA VAL A 476 19.92 0.00 -6.38
C VAL A 476 18.61 -0.76 -6.13
N ARG A 477 18.17 -1.52 -7.15
CA ARG A 477 16.85 -2.20 -7.15
C ARG A 477 16.76 -3.36 -6.16
N ARG A 478 17.90 -3.98 -5.82
CA ARG A 478 18.00 -5.16 -4.94
C ARG A 478 18.62 -4.80 -3.59
N PRO A 479 18.35 -5.56 -2.52
CA PRO A 479 19.03 -5.37 -1.24
C PRO A 479 20.56 -5.46 -1.40
N VAL A 480 21.26 -4.45 -0.92
CA VAL A 480 22.73 -4.37 -0.96
C VAL A 480 23.29 -4.59 0.45
N ARG A 481 24.22 -5.54 0.59
CA ARG A 481 24.94 -5.82 1.84
C ARG A 481 26.18 -4.93 1.91
N PHE A 482 26.11 -3.88 2.71
CA PHE A 482 27.24 -2.95 2.86
C PHE A 482 28.28 -3.51 3.83
N VAL A 483 29.55 -3.33 3.51
CA VAL A 483 30.64 -3.58 4.46
C VAL A 483 30.96 -2.28 5.20
N MET A 484 30.92 -2.30 6.54
CA MET A 484 31.10 -1.09 7.36
C MET A 484 32.04 -1.30 8.53
N TYR A 485 32.68 -0.22 8.98
CA TYR A 485 33.56 -0.27 10.15
C TYR A 485 32.81 -0.71 11.43
N TYR A 486 33.31 -1.74 12.11
CA TYR A 486 32.60 -2.42 13.21
C TYR A 486 32.22 -1.51 14.39
N LYS A 487 33.00 -0.47 14.69
CA LYS A 487 32.63 0.47 15.78
C LYS A 487 31.38 1.29 15.43
N ILE A 488 31.22 1.68 14.17
CA ILE A 488 30.00 2.37 13.69
C ILE A 488 28.83 1.39 13.69
N TYR A 489 29.08 0.15 13.24
CA TYR A 489 28.09 -0.93 13.29
C TYR A 489 27.57 -1.17 14.71
N ASN A 490 28.42 -1.05 15.73
CA ASN A 490 28.09 -1.28 17.13
C ASN A 490 27.52 -0.06 17.86
N LEU A 491 27.26 1.06 17.19
CA LEU A 491 26.62 2.21 17.83
C LEU A 491 25.22 1.83 18.34
N PRO A 492 24.87 2.19 19.59
CA PRO A 492 23.57 1.88 20.16
C PRO A 492 22.45 2.48 19.31
N VAL A 493 21.28 1.81 19.28
CA VAL A 493 20.13 2.11 18.41
C VAL A 493 20.37 1.79 16.92
N LEU A 494 21.48 2.27 16.34
CA LEU A 494 21.80 2.05 14.92
C LEU A 494 22.21 0.61 14.61
N ASN A 495 22.80 -0.10 15.57
CA ASN A 495 23.19 -1.50 15.41
C ASN A 495 22.02 -2.39 14.96
N PHE A 496 20.81 -2.15 15.49
CA PHE A 496 19.63 -2.90 15.10
C PHE A 496 19.29 -2.72 13.62
N ILE A 497 19.45 -1.49 13.11
CA ILE A 497 19.18 -1.14 11.71
C ILE A 497 20.21 -1.83 10.81
N PHE A 498 21.51 -1.66 11.10
CA PHE A 498 22.58 -2.26 10.30
C PHE A 498 22.54 -3.79 10.30
N ARG A 499 22.25 -4.40 11.44
CA ARG A 499 22.06 -5.85 11.53
C ARG A 499 20.91 -6.33 10.66
N THR A 500 19.79 -5.61 10.66
CA THR A 500 18.61 -5.99 9.86
C THR A 500 18.86 -5.75 8.36
N ALA A 501 19.63 -4.73 8.00
CA ALA A 501 20.06 -4.49 6.61
C ALA A 501 21.04 -5.56 6.09
N GLY A 502 21.55 -6.45 6.97
CA GLY A 502 22.56 -7.44 6.64
C GLY A 502 23.95 -6.84 6.43
N THR A 503 24.21 -5.66 6.99
CA THR A 503 25.51 -5.00 6.93
C THR A 503 26.60 -5.87 7.56
N VAL A 504 27.74 -5.98 6.91
CA VAL A 504 28.89 -6.76 7.37
C VAL A 504 29.83 -5.85 8.17
N PRO A 505 29.98 -6.05 9.49
CA PRO A 505 31.00 -5.32 10.27
C PRO A 505 32.39 -5.81 9.89
N ILE A 506 33.33 -4.88 9.64
CA ILE A 506 34.73 -5.18 9.36
C ILE A 506 35.66 -4.34 10.24
N ALA A 507 36.79 -4.93 10.63
CA ALA A 507 37.90 -4.27 11.30
C ALA A 507 39.14 -4.25 10.38
N GLY A 508 40.14 -3.42 10.69
CA GLY A 508 41.45 -3.56 10.03
C GLY A 508 42.11 -4.90 10.42
N ARG A 509 42.88 -5.51 9.51
CA ARG A 509 43.58 -6.78 9.77
C ARG A 509 44.46 -6.74 11.03
N ASN A 510 45.10 -5.60 11.29
CA ASN A 510 45.96 -5.38 12.45
C ASN A 510 45.20 -4.89 13.69
N GLU A 511 43.90 -4.59 13.56
CA GLU A 511 43.07 -4.11 14.66
C GLU A 511 42.35 -5.26 15.36
N ASP A 512 41.65 -6.10 14.60
CA ASP A 512 40.99 -7.30 15.11
C ASP A 512 40.89 -8.35 13.99
N LEU A 513 41.73 -9.38 14.10
CA LEU A 513 41.83 -10.43 13.09
C LEU A 513 40.56 -11.31 13.03
N LEU A 514 39.90 -11.52 14.17
CA LEU A 514 38.70 -12.35 14.25
C LEU A 514 37.52 -11.68 13.54
N ILE A 515 37.30 -10.38 13.80
CA ILE A 515 36.27 -9.60 13.11
C ILE A 515 36.59 -9.49 11.62
N TYR A 516 37.87 -9.26 11.27
CA TYR A 516 38.32 -9.21 9.89
C TYR A 516 37.99 -10.51 9.13
N ASP A 517 38.37 -11.68 9.66
CA ASP A 517 38.09 -12.96 8.99
C ASP A 517 36.61 -13.34 8.99
N ALA A 518 35.87 -13.00 10.06
CA ALA A 518 34.42 -13.18 10.10
C ALA A 518 33.70 -12.36 9.01
N ALA A 519 34.19 -11.14 8.72
CA ALA A 519 33.64 -10.30 7.66
C ALA A 519 33.76 -10.95 6.28
N PHE A 520 34.93 -11.48 5.92
CA PHE A 520 35.13 -12.17 4.63
C PHE A 520 34.29 -13.44 4.51
N LYS A 521 34.20 -14.24 5.57
CA LYS A 521 33.29 -15.41 5.58
C LYS A 521 31.84 -15.02 5.33
N LYS A 522 31.38 -13.91 5.93
CA LYS A 522 30.02 -13.41 5.76
C LYS A 522 29.79 -12.85 4.35
N ILE A 523 30.76 -12.14 3.79
CA ILE A 523 30.73 -11.68 2.39
C ILE A 523 30.61 -12.88 1.45
N ALA A 524 31.43 -13.92 1.64
CA ALA A 524 31.39 -15.13 0.83
C ALA A 524 30.06 -15.89 0.96
N GLU A 525 29.42 -15.89 2.13
CA GLU A 525 28.07 -16.44 2.33
C GLU A 525 27.03 -15.66 1.51
N TYR A 526 27.02 -14.32 1.59
CA TYR A 526 26.07 -13.50 0.85
C TYR A 526 26.23 -13.63 -0.66
N LEU A 527 27.47 -13.62 -1.16
CA LEU A 527 27.75 -13.83 -2.59
C LEU A 527 27.32 -15.24 -3.04
N ARG A 528 27.56 -16.29 -2.25
CA ARG A 528 27.07 -17.64 -2.60
C ARG A 528 25.53 -17.73 -2.62
N ASN A 529 24.85 -16.91 -1.82
CA ASN A 529 23.40 -16.80 -1.83
C ASN A 529 22.85 -15.90 -2.96
N GLY A 530 23.71 -15.42 -3.87
CA GLY A 530 23.31 -14.59 -5.00
C GLY A 530 22.97 -13.14 -4.63
N GLU A 531 23.46 -12.65 -3.50
CA GLU A 531 23.21 -11.28 -3.03
C GLU A 531 24.28 -10.28 -3.55
N LEU A 532 23.95 -8.99 -3.50
CA LEU A 532 24.87 -7.90 -3.81
C LEU A 532 25.65 -7.49 -2.56
N VAL A 533 26.97 -7.37 -2.67
CA VAL A 533 27.84 -6.84 -1.61
C VAL A 533 28.45 -5.52 -2.08
N CYS A 534 28.32 -4.46 -1.30
CA CYS A 534 28.94 -3.16 -1.61
C CYS A 534 30.08 -2.87 -0.67
N ILE A 535 31.23 -2.50 -1.23
CA ILE A 535 32.42 -2.10 -0.49
C ILE A 535 32.88 -0.70 -0.88
N PHE A 536 33.48 -0.04 0.11
CA PHE A 536 34.19 1.22 -0.04
C PHE A 536 35.68 0.96 0.20
N PRO A 537 36.46 0.60 -0.84
CA PRO A 537 37.81 0.08 -0.68
C PRO A 537 38.82 1.09 -0.11
N GLU A 538 38.46 2.37 -0.02
CA GLU A 538 39.20 3.42 0.70
C GLU A 538 39.33 3.11 2.21
N GLY A 539 38.33 2.44 2.79
CA GLY A 539 38.29 2.05 4.20
C GLY A 539 38.18 3.22 5.19
N LYS A 540 38.07 4.47 4.70
CA LYS A 540 37.80 5.69 5.47
C LYS A 540 37.11 6.70 4.54
N LEU A 541 36.37 7.63 5.13
CA LEU A 541 35.83 8.78 4.41
C LEU A 541 36.95 9.72 3.97
N THR A 542 36.83 10.27 2.77
CA THR A 542 37.73 11.33 2.28
C THR A 542 37.74 12.58 3.19
N SER A 543 38.90 13.22 3.28
CA SER A 543 39.15 14.42 4.07
C SER A 543 39.30 15.68 3.23
N ASP A 544 39.47 15.54 1.92
CA ASP A 544 39.72 16.64 0.96
C ASP A 544 38.80 16.58 -0.28
N GLY A 545 37.96 15.54 -0.39
CA GLY A 545 37.06 15.32 -1.52
C GLY A 545 37.69 14.52 -2.66
N GLU A 546 38.96 14.11 -2.52
CA GLU A 546 39.62 13.21 -3.45
C GLU A 546 39.44 11.75 -3.04
N ILE A 547 39.54 10.85 -4.03
CA ILE A 547 39.43 9.40 -3.81
C ILE A 547 40.73 8.92 -3.15
N ASN A 548 40.63 8.28 -1.99
CA ASN A 548 41.79 7.68 -1.32
C ASN A 548 42.28 6.41 -2.06
N GLU A 549 43.47 5.95 -1.69
CA GLU A 549 44.02 4.68 -2.16
C GLU A 549 43.11 3.49 -1.81
N PHE A 550 42.88 2.61 -2.79
CA PHE A 550 42.08 1.40 -2.60
C PHE A 550 42.90 0.29 -1.93
N LYS A 551 42.32 -0.34 -0.91
CA LYS A 551 42.92 -1.46 -0.17
C LYS A 551 42.66 -2.81 -0.85
N ASN A 552 43.50 -3.81 -0.52
CA ASN A 552 43.51 -5.17 -1.10
C ASN A 552 42.28 -6.05 -0.74
N GLY A 553 41.27 -5.49 -0.07
CA GLY A 553 40.10 -6.25 0.36
C GLY A 553 39.33 -6.87 -0.80
N ILE A 554 39.25 -6.17 -1.94
CA ILE A 554 38.56 -6.67 -3.13
C ILE A 554 39.22 -7.91 -3.73
N GLU A 555 40.56 -7.93 -3.81
CA GLU A 555 41.31 -9.07 -4.36
C GLU A 555 41.05 -10.35 -3.55
N ARG A 556 41.00 -10.24 -2.21
CA ARG A 556 40.65 -11.36 -1.34
C ARG A 556 39.22 -11.86 -1.57
N ILE A 557 38.26 -10.95 -1.77
CA ILE A 557 36.88 -11.34 -2.09
C ILE A 557 36.84 -12.13 -3.40
N LEU A 558 37.51 -11.64 -4.45
CA LEU A 558 37.48 -12.25 -5.78
C LEU A 558 38.24 -13.58 -5.86
N GLN A 559 39.29 -13.76 -5.05
CA GLN A 559 39.99 -15.03 -4.91
C GLN A 559 39.10 -16.14 -4.34
N GLU A 560 38.23 -15.82 -3.39
CA GLU A 560 37.30 -16.78 -2.78
C GLU A 560 35.98 -16.91 -3.59
N ASN A 561 35.54 -15.81 -4.21
CA ASN A 561 34.29 -15.71 -4.95
C ASN A 561 34.50 -14.92 -6.24
N PRO A 562 34.83 -15.59 -7.36
CA PRO A 562 35.00 -14.93 -8.66
C PRO A 562 33.63 -14.52 -9.21
N VAL A 563 33.17 -13.33 -8.83
CA VAL A 563 31.87 -12.76 -9.23
C VAL A 563 32.06 -11.42 -9.96
N PRO A 564 31.11 -10.99 -10.80
CA PRO A 564 31.20 -9.70 -11.49
C PRO A 564 31.39 -8.53 -10.53
N VAL A 565 32.24 -7.56 -10.92
CA VAL A 565 32.51 -6.35 -10.15
C VAL A 565 31.99 -5.13 -10.90
N ILE A 566 31.13 -4.34 -10.27
CA ILE A 566 30.54 -3.14 -10.86
C ILE A 566 31.15 -1.91 -10.18
N PRO A 567 32.03 -1.16 -10.87
CA PRO A 567 32.54 0.10 -10.35
C PRO A 567 31.44 1.15 -10.37
N MET A 568 31.36 1.96 -9.32
CA MET A 568 30.40 3.05 -9.17
C MET A 568 31.10 4.29 -8.65
N ALA A 569 30.54 5.46 -8.98
CA ALA A 569 30.96 6.72 -8.42
C ALA A 569 29.78 7.56 -7.93
N LEU A 570 29.94 8.08 -6.71
CA LEU A 570 29.14 9.12 -6.12
C LEU A 570 29.78 10.49 -6.42
N GLN A 571 29.02 11.36 -7.08
CA GLN A 571 29.43 12.70 -7.50
C GLN A 571 28.61 13.78 -6.78
N GLY A 572 29.22 14.93 -6.47
CA GLY A 572 28.51 16.10 -5.95
C GLY A 572 28.19 16.06 -4.45
N LEU A 573 28.84 15.16 -3.70
CA LEU A 573 28.61 14.94 -2.27
C LEU A 573 29.56 15.72 -1.38
N TRP A 574 30.73 16.12 -1.90
CA TRP A 574 31.68 16.95 -1.16
C TRP A 574 31.12 18.35 -0.88
N GLY A 575 31.28 18.83 0.36
CA GLY A 575 30.70 20.08 0.86
C GLY A 575 29.23 20.00 1.27
N SER A 576 28.62 18.81 1.25
CA SER A 576 27.31 18.56 1.86
C SER A 576 27.41 18.44 3.39
N PHE A 577 26.29 18.59 4.09
CA PHE A 577 26.20 18.51 5.56
C PHE A 577 26.83 17.24 6.16
N PHE A 578 26.68 16.12 5.46
CA PHE A 578 27.17 14.80 5.89
C PHE A 578 28.59 14.49 5.38
N SER A 579 29.28 15.43 4.75
CA SER A 579 30.69 15.31 4.39
C SER A 579 31.61 15.76 5.54
N ARG A 580 32.93 15.50 5.40
CA ARG A 580 33.96 16.00 6.33
C ARG A 580 34.51 17.37 5.95
N ASP A 581 33.92 18.06 4.98
CA ASP A 581 34.35 19.39 4.55
C ASP A 581 34.31 20.39 5.74
N PRO A 582 35.43 21.02 6.12
CA PRO A 582 35.49 22.01 7.19
C PRO A 582 34.67 23.28 6.89
N HIS A 583 34.30 23.54 5.64
CA HIS A 583 33.47 24.68 5.22
C HIS A 583 31.98 24.35 5.07
N LYS A 584 31.54 23.17 5.53
CA LYS A 584 30.13 22.76 5.46
C LYS A 584 29.22 23.71 6.25
N GLY A 585 28.13 24.13 5.61
CA GLY A 585 27.06 24.91 6.27
C GLY A 585 25.86 24.02 6.57
N VAL A 586 25.20 24.24 7.71
CA VAL A 586 24.03 23.45 8.19
C VAL A 586 22.87 23.43 7.19
N PHE A 587 22.82 24.39 6.26
CA PHE A 587 21.84 24.47 5.17
C PHE A 587 22.46 24.78 3.80
N LYS A 588 23.80 24.81 3.67
CA LYS A 588 24.44 25.00 2.36
C LYS A 588 24.27 23.69 1.57
N ARG A 589 23.67 23.79 0.38
CA ARG A 589 23.47 22.67 -0.57
C ARG A 589 22.50 21.57 -0.11
N LEU A 590 21.39 21.91 0.56
CA LEU A 590 20.25 21.00 0.79
C LEU A 590 19.56 20.46 -0.48
N TRP A 591 20.05 20.84 -1.66
CA TRP A 591 19.52 20.47 -2.98
C TRP A 591 20.68 20.23 -3.97
N SER A 592 21.85 19.80 -3.49
CA SER A 592 22.96 19.47 -4.40
C SER A 592 22.51 18.38 -5.38
N ARG A 593 22.86 18.58 -6.65
CA ARG A 593 22.69 17.56 -7.69
C ARG A 593 23.74 16.48 -7.42
N ILE A 594 23.31 15.39 -6.80
CA ILE A 594 24.14 14.21 -6.63
C ILE A 594 23.96 13.33 -7.85
N LYS A 595 25.05 12.72 -8.32
CA LYS A 595 24.92 11.65 -9.31
C LYS A 595 25.48 10.36 -8.76
N LEU A 596 24.73 9.28 -8.96
CA LEU A 596 25.24 7.93 -8.80
C LEU A 596 25.41 7.33 -10.18
N VAL A 597 26.66 7.04 -10.54
CA VAL A 597 27.03 6.51 -11.84
C VAL A 597 27.58 5.11 -11.65
N ALA A 598 27.00 4.11 -12.31
CA ALA A 598 27.57 2.77 -12.40
C ALA A 598 28.24 2.58 -13.77
N GLY A 599 29.40 1.94 -13.75
CA GLY A 599 30.14 1.53 -14.94
C GLY A 599 29.74 0.14 -15.43
N THR A 600 30.41 -0.31 -16.48
CA THR A 600 30.20 -1.66 -17.04
C THR A 600 30.71 -2.74 -16.08
N PRO A 601 30.01 -3.89 -15.94
CA PRO A 601 30.48 -4.99 -15.12
C PRO A 601 31.83 -5.50 -15.63
N LEU A 602 32.77 -5.67 -14.70
CA LEU A 602 34.11 -6.18 -14.97
C LEU A 602 34.18 -7.67 -14.62
N ASN A 603 34.90 -8.44 -15.44
CA ASN A 603 35.14 -9.86 -15.19
C ASN A 603 36.10 -10.02 -13.99
N PRO A 604 35.77 -10.84 -12.98
CA PRO A 604 36.59 -11.04 -11.78
C PRO A 604 38.07 -11.34 -12.05
N GLU A 605 38.39 -12.05 -13.14
CA GLU A 605 39.77 -12.44 -13.46
C GLU A 605 40.66 -11.27 -13.90
N ALA A 606 40.05 -10.19 -14.43
CA ALA A 606 40.74 -9.02 -14.96
C ALA A 606 40.78 -7.85 -13.97
N VAL A 607 40.26 -8.04 -12.75
CA VAL A 607 40.05 -6.97 -11.78
C VAL A 607 41.14 -6.97 -10.71
N ASP A 608 41.87 -5.87 -10.62
CA ASP A 608 42.70 -5.52 -9.46
C ASP A 608 42.26 -4.18 -8.84
N ARG A 609 42.83 -3.86 -7.68
CA ARG A 609 42.49 -2.64 -6.94
C ARG A 609 42.88 -1.36 -7.69
N GLN A 610 43.99 -1.35 -8.43
CA GLN A 610 44.45 -0.18 -9.18
C GLN A 610 43.49 0.13 -10.34
N LEU A 611 43.12 -0.89 -11.12
CA LEU A 611 42.15 -0.78 -12.20
C LEU A 611 40.82 -0.25 -11.67
N LEU A 612 40.31 -0.78 -10.57
CA LEU A 612 39.07 -0.30 -9.96
C LEU A 612 39.18 1.15 -9.51
N GLN A 613 40.30 1.54 -8.90
CA GLN A 613 40.51 2.93 -8.50
C GLN A 613 40.50 3.86 -9.72
N THR A 614 41.15 3.48 -10.82
CA THR A 614 41.13 4.24 -12.08
C THR A 614 39.73 4.33 -12.68
N GLN A 615 38.98 3.21 -12.70
CA GLN A 615 37.60 3.18 -13.22
C GLN A 615 36.66 4.05 -12.38
N VAL A 616 36.71 3.93 -11.04
CA VAL A 616 35.90 4.75 -10.14
C VAL A 616 36.27 6.24 -10.25
N ALA A 617 37.56 6.57 -10.38
CA ALA A 617 38.00 7.94 -10.60
C ALA A 617 37.51 8.51 -11.94
N ALA A 618 37.56 7.71 -13.01
CA ALA A 618 37.04 8.10 -14.32
C ALA A 618 35.51 8.30 -14.29
N LEU A 619 34.78 7.45 -13.57
CA LEU A 619 33.34 7.60 -13.36
C LEU A 619 33.01 8.83 -12.51
N ARG A 620 33.80 9.16 -11.49
CA ARG A 620 33.62 10.38 -10.69
C ARG A 620 33.89 11.64 -11.52
N GLY A 621 34.95 11.63 -12.33
CA GLY A 621 35.44 12.81 -13.04
C GLY A 621 35.80 13.93 -12.07
N ASP A 622 35.52 15.17 -12.47
CA ASP A 622 35.83 16.38 -11.70
C ASP A 622 34.74 16.75 -10.67
N MET A 623 33.62 16.03 -10.66
CA MET A 623 32.51 16.31 -9.73
C MET A 623 32.72 15.61 -8.39
N ARG A 624 33.33 16.34 -7.45
CA ARG A 624 33.52 15.95 -6.05
C ARG A 624 32.21 15.92 -5.25
#